data_AF-A0A3M1X8K5-F1
#
_entry.id   AF-A0A3M1X8K5-F1
#
_cell.length_a   1.000
_cell.length_b   1.000
_cell.length_c   1.000
_cell.angle_alpha   90.00
_cell.angle_beta   90.00
_cell.angle_gamma   90.00
#
_symmetry.space_group_name_H-M   'P 1'
#
loop_
_entity.id
_entity.type
_entity.pdbx_description
1 polymer ?
#
loop_
_entity_poly.entity_id
_entity_poly.type
_entity_poly.pdbx_seq_one_letter_code
_entity_poly.pdbx_strand_id
1 'polypeptide(L)'
;MSDQPSGGSPAGLTQSDLMDVLIRVGIIGVLVVLCFRIFSPFMGILLWALILAVALFPLHQRMAARVGNREGRAATLLVLLLLIVIGAPLILLGGLFADYIHDTYQAVATDSVTVPPPPPGVAEWPLVGEKLFELWSRAAVDMPGLRAELEPQLGDLSSRLLALATSTMGTVLLLLGSLIIAGIMMAYGRAGSDAMERIISRLAGRENGPRIHTLTTATIRSVATGVIGVAVIQAVLLGVGFAFSGIPMAGVLAVIVLLFGILQLPMLIVSLPAIGFLWWAGDN
;
A
#
# COMPACT_ATOMS: atom_id res chain seq x y z
N MET A 1 -31.01 -21.37 -76.83
CA MET A 1 -31.12 -22.08 -75.53
C MET A 1 -30.38 -21.24 -74.51
N SER A 2 -31.13 -20.46 -73.75
CA SER A 2 -30.65 -19.48 -72.78
C SER A 2 -30.85 -20.04 -71.38
N ASP A 3 -29.76 -20.35 -70.67
CA ASP A 3 -29.81 -20.66 -69.24
C ASP A 3 -29.00 -19.60 -68.48
N GLN A 4 -29.72 -18.73 -67.77
CA GLN A 4 -29.20 -17.89 -66.70
C GLN A 4 -29.14 -18.73 -65.42
N PRO A 5 -28.07 -18.64 -64.60
CA PRO A 5 -28.17 -19.02 -63.21
C PRO A 5 -28.91 -17.92 -62.45
N SER A 6 -30.05 -18.30 -61.87
CA SER A 6 -30.87 -17.51 -60.97
C SER A 6 -30.05 -16.98 -59.79
N GLY A 7 -30.16 -15.67 -59.57
CA GLY A 7 -29.53 -14.98 -58.45
C GLY A 7 -29.99 -15.52 -57.11
N GLY A 8 -29.03 -15.93 -56.28
CA GLY A 8 -29.24 -16.16 -54.86
C GLY A 8 -29.47 -14.82 -54.16
N SER A 9 -30.72 -14.54 -53.80
CA SER A 9 -31.06 -13.43 -52.90
C SER A 9 -30.28 -13.54 -51.58
N PRO A 10 -29.86 -12.43 -50.98
CA PRO A 10 -29.10 -12.42 -49.74
C PRO A 10 -29.95 -13.02 -48.61
N ALA A 11 -29.43 -14.04 -47.92
CA ALA A 11 -30.07 -14.64 -46.77
C ALA A 11 -30.29 -13.57 -45.68
N GLY A 12 -31.53 -13.11 -45.54
CA GLY A 12 -31.94 -12.29 -44.40
C GLY A 12 -31.86 -13.13 -43.13
N LEU A 13 -31.22 -12.58 -42.09
CA LEU A 13 -31.16 -13.20 -40.76
C LEU A 13 -32.57 -13.54 -40.30
N THR A 14 -32.83 -14.81 -40.00
CA THR A 14 -34.15 -15.24 -39.52
C THR A 14 -34.35 -14.80 -38.07
N GLN A 15 -35.60 -14.63 -37.63
CA GLN A 15 -35.92 -14.23 -36.25
C GLN A 15 -35.32 -15.20 -35.20
N SER A 16 -35.20 -16.48 -35.57
CA SER A 16 -34.56 -17.52 -34.76
C SER A 16 -33.05 -17.29 -34.60
N ASP A 17 -32.34 -16.91 -35.67
CA ASP A 17 -30.90 -16.60 -35.61
C ASP A 17 -30.62 -15.40 -34.70
N LEU A 18 -31.47 -14.37 -34.76
CA LEU A 18 -31.35 -13.19 -33.87
C LEU A 18 -31.60 -13.55 -32.41
N MET A 19 -32.58 -14.42 -32.14
CA MET A 19 -32.89 -14.89 -30.79
C MET A 19 -31.76 -15.74 -30.22
N ASP A 20 -31.17 -16.63 -31.03
CA ASP A 20 -30.00 -17.44 -30.63
C ASP A 20 -28.77 -16.57 -30.35
N VAL A 21 -28.53 -15.53 -31.16
CA VAL A 21 -27.45 -14.57 -30.91
C VAL A 21 -27.70 -13.78 -29.63
N LEU A 22 -28.91 -13.29 -29.40
CA LEU A 22 -29.28 -12.56 -28.18
C LEU A 22 -29.14 -13.45 -26.93
N ILE A 23 -29.59 -14.71 -26.99
CA ILE A 23 -29.43 -15.67 -25.89
C ILE A 23 -27.94 -15.93 -25.64
N ARG A 24 -27.14 -16.16 -26.69
CA ARG A 24 -25.70 -16.43 -26.54
C ARG A 24 -24.95 -15.24 -25.97
N VAL A 25 -25.23 -14.02 -26.47
CA VAL A 25 -24.65 -12.78 -25.94
C VAL A 25 -25.12 -12.54 -24.51
N GLY A 26 -26.39 -12.81 -24.19
CA GLY A 26 -26.93 -12.72 -22.85
C GLY A 26 -26.24 -13.66 -21.87
N ILE A 27 -26.07 -14.93 -22.23
CA ILE A 27 -25.35 -15.93 -21.41
C ILE A 27 -23.89 -15.52 -21.21
N ILE A 28 -23.20 -15.08 -22.27
CA ILE A 28 -21.82 -14.58 -22.17
C ILE A 28 -21.76 -13.35 -21.26
N GLY A 29 -22.71 -12.42 -21.38
CA GLY A 29 -22.80 -11.22 -20.54
C GLY A 29 -23.00 -11.58 -19.06
N VAL A 30 -23.93 -12.48 -18.75
CA VAL A 30 -24.17 -12.98 -17.39
C VAL A 30 -22.91 -13.66 -16.85
N LEU A 31 -22.26 -14.52 -17.65
CA LEU A 31 -21.02 -15.19 -17.26
C LEU A 31 -19.91 -14.18 -16.92
N VAL A 32 -19.73 -13.15 -17.76
CA VAL A 32 -18.75 -12.08 -17.52
C VAL A 32 -19.05 -11.33 -16.22
N VAL A 33 -20.32 -10.99 -15.97
CA VAL A 33 -20.73 -10.30 -14.73
C VAL A 33 -20.49 -11.17 -13.50
N LEU A 34 -20.81 -12.47 -13.55
CA LEU A 34 -20.55 -13.40 -12.45
C LEU A 34 -19.05 -13.55 -12.20
N CYS A 35 -18.25 -13.75 -13.25
CA CYS A 35 -16.79 -13.81 -13.14
C CYS A 35 -16.24 -12.52 -12.53
N PHE A 36 -16.71 -11.36 -12.96
CA PHE A 36 -16.29 -10.07 -12.42
C PHE A 36 -16.66 -9.92 -10.94
N ARG A 37 -17.87 -10.34 -10.54
CA ARG A 37 -18.32 -10.27 -9.13
C ARG A 37 -17.51 -11.18 -8.21
N ILE A 38 -17.08 -12.35 -8.69
CA ILE A 38 -16.22 -13.26 -7.93
C ILE A 38 -14.79 -12.69 -7.83
N PHE A 39 -14.31 -12.03 -8.89
CA PHE A 39 -12.97 -11.43 -8.92
C PHE A 39 -12.87 -10.06 -8.21
N SER A 40 -13.97 -9.33 -8.06
CA SER A 40 -13.98 -7.98 -7.49
C SER A 40 -13.28 -7.83 -6.13
N PRO A 41 -13.40 -8.74 -5.13
CA PRO A 41 -12.67 -8.62 -3.87
C PRO A 41 -11.15 -8.74 -4.05
N PHE A 42 -10.68 -9.41 -5.10
CA PHE A 42 -9.25 -9.59 -5.38
C PHE A 42 -8.68 -8.48 -6.28
N MET A 43 -9.52 -7.55 -6.75
CA MET A 43 -9.07 -6.51 -7.69
C MET A 43 -7.98 -5.63 -7.08
N GLY A 44 -8.11 -5.29 -5.78
CA GLY A 44 -7.11 -4.51 -5.07
C GLY A 44 -5.73 -5.17 -5.09
N ILE A 45 -5.63 -6.42 -4.63
CA ILE A 45 -4.35 -7.15 -4.59
C ILE A 45 -3.78 -7.41 -5.99
N LEU A 46 -4.63 -7.67 -6.99
CA LEU A 46 -4.22 -7.90 -8.38
C LEU A 46 -3.70 -6.61 -9.05
N LEU A 47 -4.36 -5.47 -8.83
CA LEU A 47 -3.92 -4.19 -9.37
C LEU A 47 -2.58 -3.78 -8.76
N TRP A 48 -2.44 -3.91 -7.44
CA TRP A 48 -1.17 -3.69 -6.76
C TRP A 48 -0.08 -4.63 -7.29
N ALA A 49 -0.38 -5.91 -7.46
CA ALA A 49 0.55 -6.88 -8.03
C ALA A 49 0.96 -6.52 -9.46
N LEU A 50 0.03 -6.06 -10.29
CA LEU A 50 0.30 -5.62 -11.66
C LEU A 50 1.21 -4.38 -11.68
N ILE A 51 0.91 -3.37 -10.85
CA ILE A 51 1.73 -2.15 -10.73
C ILE A 51 3.14 -2.53 -10.30
N LEU A 52 3.29 -3.35 -9.25
CA LEU A 52 4.59 -3.85 -8.80
C LEU A 52 5.29 -4.64 -9.89
N ALA A 53 4.61 -5.57 -10.57
CA ALA A 53 5.19 -6.37 -11.63
C ALA A 53 5.75 -5.50 -12.76
N VAL A 54 5.00 -4.49 -13.21
CA VAL A 54 5.44 -3.55 -14.26
C VAL A 54 6.61 -2.68 -13.79
N ALA A 55 6.57 -2.22 -12.53
CA ALA A 55 7.61 -1.38 -11.95
C ALA A 55 8.92 -2.14 -11.72
N LEU A 56 8.84 -3.39 -11.26
CA LEU A 56 9.98 -4.24 -10.95
C LEU A 56 10.50 -5.04 -12.16
N PHE A 57 9.73 -5.13 -13.24
CA PHE A 57 10.14 -5.82 -14.47
C PHE A 57 11.55 -5.49 -14.98
N PRO A 58 12.02 -4.22 -15.04
CA PRO A 58 13.39 -3.94 -15.50
C PRO A 58 14.46 -4.49 -14.55
N LEU A 59 14.19 -4.50 -13.25
CA LEU A 59 15.09 -5.08 -12.25
C LEU A 59 15.11 -6.61 -12.35
N HIS A 60 13.93 -7.22 -12.52
CA HIS A 60 13.77 -8.64 -12.79
C HIS A 60 14.54 -9.08 -14.04
N GLN A 61 14.44 -8.35 -15.15
CA GLN A 61 15.18 -8.65 -16.39
C GLN A 61 16.70 -8.55 -16.20
N ARG A 62 17.20 -7.56 -15.44
CA ARG A 62 18.63 -7.47 -15.10
C ARG A 62 19.10 -8.66 -14.25
N MET A 63 18.26 -9.15 -13.34
CA MET A 63 18.56 -10.35 -12.56
C MET A 63 18.47 -11.61 -13.41
N ALA A 64 17.47 -11.74 -14.28
CA ALA A 64 17.31 -12.85 -15.20
C ALA A 64 18.53 -13.00 -16.13
N ALA A 65 19.04 -11.88 -16.65
CA ALA A 65 20.27 -11.86 -17.45
C ALA A 65 21.49 -12.42 -16.68
N ARG A 66 21.59 -12.18 -15.37
CA ARG A 66 22.68 -12.71 -14.52
C ARG A 66 22.48 -14.18 -14.12
N VAL A 67 21.24 -14.64 -14.03
CA VAL A 67 20.88 -16.00 -13.55
C VAL A 67 20.68 -16.99 -14.72
N GLY A 68 21.18 -16.66 -15.91
CA GLY A 68 21.13 -17.54 -17.08
C GLY A 68 19.77 -17.58 -17.79
N ASN A 69 19.08 -16.44 -17.83
CA ASN A 69 17.83 -16.19 -18.56
C ASN A 69 16.63 -17.07 -18.12
N ARG A 70 16.66 -17.58 -16.89
CA ARG A 70 15.56 -18.34 -16.28
C ARG A 70 14.60 -17.39 -15.55
N GLU A 71 13.61 -16.88 -16.28
CA GLU A 71 12.65 -15.87 -15.81
C GLU A 71 11.98 -16.22 -14.47
N GLY A 72 11.56 -17.48 -14.29
CA GLY A 72 10.93 -17.94 -13.05
C GLY A 72 11.86 -17.91 -11.83
N ARG A 73 13.13 -18.30 -11.98
CA ARG A 73 14.10 -18.27 -10.87
C ARG A 73 14.50 -16.85 -10.50
N ALA A 74 14.65 -15.99 -11.50
CA ALA A 74 14.95 -14.58 -11.27
C ALA A 74 13.80 -13.88 -10.53
N ALA A 75 12.55 -14.20 -10.89
CA ALA A 75 11.37 -13.65 -10.23
C ALA A 75 11.28 -14.10 -8.77
N THR A 76 11.47 -15.40 -8.49
CA THR A 76 11.42 -15.91 -7.11
C THR A 76 12.54 -15.34 -6.25
N LEU A 77 13.76 -15.23 -6.77
CA LEU A 77 14.89 -14.61 -6.05
C LEU A 77 14.63 -13.14 -5.74
N LEU A 78 14.10 -12.38 -6.72
CA LEU A 78 13.78 -10.97 -6.52
C LEU A 78 12.69 -10.78 -5.46
N VAL A 79 11.61 -11.56 -5.54
CA VAL A 79 10.51 -11.50 -4.56
C VAL A 79 10.99 -11.91 -3.19
N LEU A 80 11.77 -12.99 -3.06
CA LEU A 80 12.31 -13.43 -1.78
C LEU A 80 13.18 -12.34 -1.16
N LEU A 81 14.06 -11.71 -1.95
CA LEU A 81 14.90 -10.60 -1.50
C LEU A 81 14.05 -9.44 -0.97
N LEU A 82 13.03 -9.02 -1.73
CA LEU A 82 12.14 -7.93 -1.32
C LEU A 82 11.28 -8.29 -0.11
N LEU A 83 10.83 -9.54 -0.01
CA LEU A 83 10.07 -10.02 1.15
C LEU A 83 10.94 -10.01 2.41
N ILE A 84 12.22 -10.33 2.30
CA ILE A 84 13.16 -10.23 3.43
C ILE A 84 13.43 -8.76 3.75
N VAL A 85 13.79 -7.94 2.77
CA VAL A 85 14.18 -6.53 2.98
C VAL A 85 13.02 -5.69 3.52
N ILE A 86 11.79 -5.93 3.05
CA ILE A 86 10.61 -5.16 3.45
C ILE A 86 9.83 -5.87 4.56
N GLY A 87 9.61 -7.18 4.42
CA GLY A 87 8.78 -7.95 5.34
C GLY A 87 9.44 -8.22 6.69
N ALA A 88 10.75 -8.51 6.74
CA ALA A 88 11.43 -8.78 8.01
C ALA A 88 11.38 -7.59 9.00
N PRO A 89 11.78 -6.35 8.62
CA PRO A 89 11.71 -5.22 9.55
C PRO A 89 10.27 -4.88 9.94
N LEU A 90 9.30 -5.19 9.08
CA LEU A 90 7.89 -4.89 9.31
C LEU A 90 7.24 -5.86 10.31
N ILE A 91 7.60 -7.14 10.25
CA ILE A 91 7.19 -8.14 11.26
C ILE A 91 7.84 -7.80 12.60
N LEU A 92 9.12 -7.41 12.60
CA LEU A 92 9.82 -6.99 13.81
C LEU A 92 9.17 -5.74 14.44
N LEU A 93 8.88 -4.71 13.64
CA LEU A 93 8.16 -3.52 14.11
C LEU A 93 6.77 -3.89 14.64
N GLY A 94 6.02 -4.71 13.90
CA GLY A 94 4.69 -5.16 14.31
C GLY A 94 4.69 -5.89 15.65
N GLY A 95 5.68 -6.76 15.87
CA GLY A 95 5.88 -7.44 17.15
C GLY A 95 6.15 -6.46 18.30
N LEU A 96 7.07 -5.51 18.10
CA LEU A 96 7.38 -4.48 19.10
C LEU A 96 6.13 -3.64 19.45
N PHE A 97 5.33 -3.24 18.47
CA PHE A 97 4.09 -2.51 18.75
C PHE A 97 3.06 -3.35 19.51
N ALA A 98 2.92 -4.63 19.18
CA ALA A 98 1.99 -5.51 19.88
C ALA A 98 2.39 -5.72 21.34
N ASP A 99 3.69 -5.93 21.60
CA ASP A 99 4.24 -6.11 22.93
C ASP A 99 4.11 -4.81 23.76
N TYR A 100 4.41 -3.64 23.17
CA TYR A 100 4.22 -2.34 23.84
C TYR A 100 2.76 -2.05 24.20
N ILE A 101 1.80 -2.41 23.34
CA ILE A 101 0.38 -2.25 23.66
C ILE A 101 -0.02 -3.19 24.80
N HIS A 102 0.47 -4.43 24.81
CA HIS A 102 0.16 -5.39 25.86
C HIS A 102 0.75 -4.98 27.21
N ASP A 103 2.03 -4.58 27.25
CA ASP A 103 2.70 -4.12 28.47
C ASP A 103 2.12 -2.80 28.99
N THR A 104 1.75 -1.87 28.10
CA THR A 104 1.09 -0.62 28.51
C THR A 104 -0.31 -0.88 29.06
N TYR A 105 -1.08 -1.81 28.46
CA TYR A 105 -2.38 -2.23 29.01
C TYR A 105 -2.23 -2.84 30.40
N GLN A 106 -1.21 -3.68 30.63
CA GLN A 106 -0.96 -4.27 31.94
C GLN A 106 -0.45 -3.24 32.96
N ALA A 107 0.42 -2.30 32.55
CA ALA A 107 0.93 -1.23 33.41
C ALA A 107 -0.20 -0.26 33.85
N VAL A 108 -1.13 0.05 32.94
CA VAL A 108 -2.32 0.86 33.24
C VAL A 108 -3.34 0.08 34.08
N ALA A 109 -3.49 -1.23 33.86
CA ALA A 109 -4.39 -2.08 34.64
C ALA A 109 -3.91 -2.33 36.09
N THR A 110 -2.62 -2.11 36.38
CA THR A 110 -2.03 -2.37 37.71
C THR A 110 -1.96 -1.11 38.59
N ASP A 111 -2.60 -0.01 38.21
CA ASP A 111 -2.81 1.22 39.03
C ASP A 111 -1.54 1.82 39.66
N SER A 112 -0.37 1.60 39.03
CA SER A 112 0.95 2.03 39.55
C SER A 112 1.61 3.17 38.77
N VAL A 113 0.90 3.79 37.83
CA VAL A 113 1.40 4.96 37.10
C VAL A 113 1.09 6.23 37.89
N THR A 114 2.02 6.63 38.75
CA THR A 114 2.05 8.00 39.29
C THR A 114 2.45 8.94 38.16
N VAL A 115 1.54 9.80 37.72
CA VAL A 115 1.83 10.84 36.72
C VAL A 115 2.68 11.92 37.40
N PRO A 116 3.95 12.12 37.02
CA PRO A 116 4.75 13.20 37.58
C PRO A 116 4.18 14.56 37.15
N PRO A 117 4.33 15.62 37.97
CA PRO A 117 3.83 16.95 37.67
C PRO A 117 4.46 17.50 36.37
N PRO A 118 3.71 18.26 35.56
CA PRO A 118 4.20 18.76 34.28
C PRO A 118 5.36 19.75 34.51
N PRO A 119 6.45 19.67 33.71
CA PRO A 119 7.50 20.66 33.75
C PRO A 119 6.97 22.05 33.34
N PRO A 120 7.51 23.15 33.92
CA PRO A 120 6.98 24.51 33.72
C PRO A 120 7.01 25.00 32.25
N GLY A 121 7.81 24.39 31.37
CA GLY A 121 7.88 24.71 29.94
C GLY A 121 6.64 24.31 29.10
N VAL A 122 5.72 23.52 29.66
CA VAL A 122 4.48 23.09 28.95
C VAL A 122 3.48 24.24 28.82
N ALA A 123 3.48 25.20 29.75
CA ALA A 123 2.59 26.36 29.71
C ALA A 123 2.94 27.37 28.59
N GLU A 124 4.18 27.35 28.11
CA GLU A 124 4.68 28.30 27.10
C GLU A 124 4.39 27.87 25.66
N TRP A 125 3.70 26.73 25.43
CA TRP A 125 3.40 26.32 24.05
C TRP A 125 2.34 27.21 23.38
N PRO A 126 2.63 27.82 22.22
CA PRO A 126 1.80 28.87 21.62
C PRO A 126 0.45 28.42 21.02
N LEU A 127 0.13 27.11 21.03
CA LEU A 127 -1.17 26.60 20.53
C LEU A 127 -1.90 25.62 21.45
N VAL A 128 -1.22 24.90 22.34
CA VAL A 128 -1.83 23.82 23.15
C VAL A 128 -1.40 23.88 24.63
N GLY A 129 -0.46 24.76 25.00
CA GLY A 129 0.27 24.68 26.27
C GLY A 129 -0.59 24.92 27.49
N GLU A 130 -1.41 25.96 27.44
CA GLU A 130 -2.32 26.32 28.54
C GLU A 130 -3.35 25.21 28.80
N LYS A 131 -3.92 24.63 27.73
CA LYS A 131 -4.89 23.52 27.82
C LYS A 131 -4.24 22.23 28.30
N LEU A 132 -3.02 21.92 27.83
CA LEU A 132 -2.32 20.70 28.21
C LEU A 132 -1.78 20.77 29.64
N PHE A 133 -1.30 21.94 30.07
CA PHE A 133 -0.85 22.20 31.43
C PHE A 133 -2.01 22.10 32.43
N GLU A 134 -3.18 22.67 32.12
CA GLU A 134 -4.39 22.48 32.94
C GLU A 134 -4.83 21.01 33.00
N LEU A 135 -4.82 20.31 31.87
CA LEU A 135 -5.21 18.89 31.81
C LEU A 135 -4.24 18.01 32.62
N TRP A 136 -2.94 18.27 32.53
CA TRP A 136 -1.88 17.53 33.23
C TRP A 136 -1.84 17.87 34.72
N SER A 137 -2.01 19.15 35.07
CA SER A 137 -2.15 19.58 36.47
C SER A 137 -3.37 18.96 37.13
N ARG A 138 -4.50 18.83 36.42
CA ARG A 138 -5.69 18.15 36.96
C ARG A 138 -5.52 16.63 36.97
N ALA A 139 -4.83 16.04 36.00
CA ALA A 139 -4.46 14.61 36.01
C ALA A 139 -3.56 14.26 37.21
N ALA A 140 -2.73 15.19 37.68
CA ALA A 140 -1.88 15.02 38.86
C ALA A 140 -2.65 15.15 40.20
N VAL A 141 -3.82 15.80 40.20
CA VAL A 141 -4.60 16.08 41.43
C VAL A 141 -5.82 15.17 41.57
N ASP A 142 -6.52 14.85 40.48
CA ASP A 142 -7.78 14.10 40.53
C ASP A 142 -7.94 13.17 39.31
N MET A 143 -7.14 12.11 39.32
CA MET A 143 -7.12 11.06 38.31
C MET A 143 -8.50 10.44 38.01
N PRO A 144 -9.37 10.13 39.00
CA PRO A 144 -10.67 9.49 38.74
C PRO A 144 -11.67 10.40 38.03
N GLY A 145 -11.70 11.71 38.34
CA GLY A 145 -12.61 12.68 37.73
C GLY A 145 -12.25 12.99 36.27
N LEU A 146 -10.96 13.10 35.96
CA LEU A 146 -10.49 13.26 34.58
C LEU A 146 -10.77 12.02 33.71
N ARG A 147 -10.64 10.81 34.28
CA ARG A 147 -10.93 9.55 33.58
C ARG A 147 -12.38 9.49 33.10
N ALA A 148 -13.34 9.96 33.89
CA ALA A 148 -14.77 9.96 33.53
C ALA A 148 -15.14 11.00 32.46
N GLU A 149 -14.44 12.13 32.42
CA GLU A 149 -14.70 13.22 31.47
C GLU A 149 -13.94 13.03 30.13
N LEU A 150 -12.77 12.40 30.17
CA LEU A 150 -12.00 12.01 29.00
C LEU A 150 -12.34 10.61 28.48
N GLU A 151 -13.07 9.76 29.21
CA GLU A 151 -13.51 8.43 28.76
C GLU A 151 -14.06 8.41 27.33
N PRO A 152 -14.99 9.32 26.93
CA PRO A 152 -15.51 9.32 25.57
C PRO A 152 -14.49 9.80 24.52
N GLN A 153 -13.59 10.73 24.87
CA GLN A 153 -12.58 11.25 23.95
C GLN A 153 -11.38 10.30 23.79
N LEU A 154 -10.97 9.64 24.88
CA LEU A 154 -9.98 8.57 24.90
C LEU A 154 -10.53 7.31 24.22
N GLY A 155 -11.82 7.02 24.36
CA GLY A 155 -12.51 5.96 23.61
C GLY A 155 -12.52 6.22 22.10
N ASP A 156 -12.86 7.44 21.67
CA ASP A 156 -12.82 7.81 20.25
C ASP A 156 -11.37 7.82 19.70
N LEU A 157 -10.40 8.38 20.44
CA LEU A 157 -8.99 8.36 20.04
C LEU A 157 -8.40 6.95 19.99
N SER A 158 -8.66 6.11 20.99
CA SER A 158 -8.17 4.72 21.01
C SER A 158 -8.80 3.87 19.92
N SER A 159 -10.11 4.03 19.66
CA SER A 159 -10.77 3.33 18.55
C SER A 159 -10.25 3.78 17.18
N ARG A 160 -9.96 5.07 17.00
CA ARG A 160 -9.31 5.60 15.79
C ARG A 160 -7.88 5.09 15.62
N LEU A 161 -7.10 5.07 16.69
CA LEU A 161 -5.73 4.50 16.68
C LEU A 161 -5.75 3.01 16.38
N LEU A 162 -6.68 2.26 16.95
CA LEU A 162 -6.85 0.83 16.69
C LEU A 162 -7.32 0.58 15.25
N ALA A 163 -8.21 1.41 14.72
CA ALA A 163 -8.63 1.35 13.32
C ALA A 163 -7.48 1.69 12.35
N LEU A 164 -6.64 2.68 12.67
CA LEU A 164 -5.41 3.00 11.94
C LEU A 164 -4.41 1.85 11.98
N ALA A 165 -4.19 1.23 13.14
CA ALA A 165 -3.30 0.08 13.28
C ALA A 165 -3.80 -1.14 12.47
N THR A 166 -5.09 -1.44 12.57
CA THR A 166 -5.72 -2.58 11.86
C THR A 166 -5.70 -2.36 10.34
N SER A 167 -6.01 -1.14 9.87
CA SER A 167 -5.95 -0.79 8.44
C SER A 167 -4.53 -0.79 7.88
N THR A 168 -3.55 -0.37 8.69
CA THR A 168 -2.13 -0.46 8.36
C THR A 168 -1.69 -1.90 8.16
N MET A 169 -2.05 -2.80 9.09
CA MET A 169 -1.74 -4.23 8.98
C MET A 169 -2.36 -4.86 7.74
N GLY A 170 -3.60 -4.48 7.38
CA GLY A 170 -4.23 -4.90 6.13
C GLY A 170 -3.46 -4.43 4.89
N THR A 171 -2.95 -3.19 4.89
CA THR A 171 -2.16 -2.62 3.79
C THR A 171 -0.82 -3.33 3.64
N VAL A 172 -0.15 -3.64 4.76
CA VAL A 172 1.08 -4.44 4.79
C VAL A 172 0.84 -5.82 4.18
N LEU A 173 -0.19 -6.53 4.64
CA LEU A 173 -0.48 -7.88 4.17
C LEU A 173 -0.85 -7.89 2.68
N LEU A 174 -1.59 -6.87 2.24
CA LEU A 174 -1.89 -6.64 0.83
C LEU A 174 -0.59 -6.42 0.04
N LEU A 175 0.32 -5.57 0.51
CA LEU A 175 1.61 -5.34 -0.17
C LEU A 175 2.40 -6.64 -0.29
N LEU A 176 2.59 -7.39 0.80
CA LEU A 176 3.34 -8.65 0.79
C LEU A 176 2.69 -9.70 -0.12
N GLY A 177 1.38 -9.86 -0.05
CA GLY A 177 0.63 -10.76 -0.94
C GLY A 177 0.71 -10.33 -2.41
N SER A 178 0.59 -9.03 -2.68
CA SER A 178 0.72 -8.46 -4.04
C SER A 178 2.12 -8.65 -4.60
N LEU A 179 3.16 -8.61 -3.76
CA LEU A 179 4.55 -8.84 -4.16
C LEU A 179 4.77 -10.30 -4.60
N ILE A 180 4.15 -11.25 -3.89
CA ILE A 180 4.17 -12.68 -4.28
C ILE A 180 3.51 -12.88 -5.64
N ILE A 181 2.29 -12.32 -5.82
CA ILE A 181 1.56 -12.40 -7.09
C ILE A 181 2.34 -11.68 -8.21
N ALA A 182 2.95 -10.53 -7.93
CA ALA A 182 3.80 -9.81 -8.87
C ALA A 182 4.98 -10.67 -9.33
N GLY A 183 5.57 -11.48 -8.44
CA GLY A 183 6.56 -12.50 -8.79
C GLY A 183 6.08 -13.47 -9.87
N ILE A 184 4.87 -14.02 -9.67
CA ILE A 184 4.25 -14.93 -10.63
C ILE A 184 4.00 -14.20 -11.96
N MET A 185 3.47 -12.97 -11.92
CA MET A 185 3.23 -12.17 -13.12
C MET A 185 4.53 -11.84 -13.87
N MET A 186 5.61 -11.52 -13.17
CA MET A 186 6.93 -11.25 -13.78
C MET A 186 7.53 -12.49 -14.43
N ALA A 187 7.34 -13.68 -13.84
CA ALA A 187 7.79 -14.95 -14.42
C ALA A 187 7.17 -15.20 -15.82
N TYR A 188 5.94 -14.74 -16.04
CA TYR A 188 5.23 -14.79 -17.33
C TYR A 188 5.13 -13.43 -18.04
N GLY A 189 5.92 -12.43 -17.61
CA GLY A 189 5.71 -11.03 -17.99
C GLY A 189 5.86 -10.76 -19.49
N ARG A 190 6.79 -11.45 -20.18
CA ARG A 190 6.96 -11.32 -21.64
C ARG A 190 5.72 -11.80 -22.40
N ALA A 191 5.28 -13.03 -22.13
CA ALA A 191 4.09 -13.60 -22.76
C ALA A 191 2.82 -12.80 -22.42
N GLY A 192 2.71 -12.29 -21.19
CA GLY A 192 1.61 -11.42 -20.77
C GLY A 192 1.61 -10.08 -21.51
N SER A 193 2.78 -9.47 -21.70
CA SER A 193 2.94 -8.23 -22.45
C SER A 193 2.54 -8.41 -23.92
N ASP A 194 3.01 -9.48 -24.57
CA ASP A 194 2.66 -9.80 -25.97
C ASP A 194 1.15 -10.04 -26.13
N ALA A 195 0.53 -10.75 -25.17
CA ALA A 195 -0.91 -10.98 -25.16
C ALA A 195 -1.69 -9.67 -25.01
N MET A 196 -1.26 -8.79 -24.10
CA MET A 196 -1.89 -7.50 -23.89
C MET A 196 -1.76 -6.59 -25.12
N GLU A 197 -0.58 -6.57 -25.75
CA GLU A 197 -0.37 -5.82 -26.99
C GLU A 197 -1.31 -6.30 -28.11
N ARG A 198 -1.50 -7.62 -28.27
CA ARG A 198 -2.47 -8.16 -29.23
C ARG A 198 -3.89 -7.71 -28.94
N ILE A 199 -4.31 -7.69 -27.68
CA ILE A 199 -5.65 -7.21 -27.28
C ILE A 199 -5.80 -5.73 -27.61
N ILE A 200 -4.84 -4.90 -27.20
CA ILE A 200 -4.87 -3.45 -27.43
C ILE A 200 -4.84 -3.14 -28.94
N SER A 201 -4.06 -3.88 -29.74
CA SER A 201 -4.01 -3.70 -31.20
C SER A 201 -5.31 -4.08 -31.91
N ARG A 202 -6.12 -4.98 -31.34
CA ARG A 202 -7.46 -5.28 -31.86
C ARG A 202 -8.47 -4.18 -31.53
N LEU A 203 -8.29 -3.51 -30.39
CA LEU A 203 -9.24 -2.49 -29.91
C LEU A 203 -8.95 -1.10 -30.47
N ALA A 204 -7.67 -0.70 -30.53
CA ALA A 204 -7.23 0.63 -30.96
C ALA A 204 -6.67 0.67 -32.39
N GLY A 205 -6.69 -0.46 -33.10
CA GLY A 205 -6.10 -0.60 -34.43
C GLY A 205 -4.61 -0.99 -34.38
N ARG A 206 -4.14 -1.56 -35.50
CA ARG A 206 -2.83 -2.22 -35.59
C ARG A 206 -1.65 -1.26 -35.54
N GLU A 207 -1.86 0.01 -35.88
CA GLU A 207 -0.84 1.06 -35.87
C GLU A 207 -0.73 1.74 -34.50
N ASN A 208 -1.86 2.07 -33.87
CA ASN A 208 -1.88 2.75 -32.57
C ASN A 208 -1.72 1.79 -31.39
N GLY A 209 -2.06 0.51 -31.55
CA GLY A 209 -2.07 -0.47 -30.47
C GLY A 209 -0.72 -0.62 -29.74
N PRO A 210 0.39 -0.91 -30.45
CA PRO A 210 1.71 -1.04 -29.82
C PRO A 210 2.17 0.25 -29.13
N ARG A 211 1.82 1.42 -29.70
CA ARG A 211 2.14 2.73 -29.12
C ARG A 211 1.38 2.96 -27.80
N ILE A 212 0.08 2.66 -27.77
CA ILE A 212 -0.75 2.79 -26.56
C ILE A 212 -0.29 1.83 -25.46
N HIS A 213 0.05 0.59 -25.83
CA HIS A 213 0.60 -0.40 -24.91
C HIS A 213 1.89 0.14 -24.25
N THR A 214 2.84 0.60 -25.08
CA THR A 214 4.13 1.13 -24.59
C THR A 214 3.94 2.37 -23.70
N LEU A 215 3.07 3.31 -24.11
CA LEU A 215 2.77 4.51 -23.32
C LEU A 215 2.14 4.15 -21.98
N THR A 216 1.17 3.24 -21.96
CA THR A 216 0.52 2.79 -20.72
C THR A 216 1.53 2.15 -19.76
N THR A 217 2.38 1.26 -20.27
CA THR A 217 3.43 0.63 -19.46
C THR A 217 4.42 1.66 -18.92
N ALA A 218 4.82 2.65 -19.73
CA ALA A 218 5.70 3.73 -19.31
C ALA A 218 5.05 4.60 -18.23
N THR A 219 3.76 4.93 -18.36
CA THR A 219 3.01 5.72 -17.39
C THR A 219 2.91 5.01 -16.04
N ILE A 220 2.52 3.73 -16.02
CA ILE A 220 2.47 2.93 -14.79
C ILE A 220 3.83 2.92 -14.09
N ARG A 221 4.90 2.72 -14.88
CA ARG A 221 6.27 2.72 -14.36
C ARG A 221 6.71 4.09 -13.84
N SER A 222 6.36 5.16 -14.54
CA SER A 222 6.67 6.54 -14.12
C SER A 222 6.01 6.88 -12.79
N VAL A 223 4.74 6.48 -12.61
CA VAL A 223 4.03 6.69 -11.33
C VAL A 223 4.67 5.87 -10.21
N ALA A 224 4.94 4.58 -10.45
CA ALA A 224 5.54 3.71 -9.44
C ALA A 224 6.96 4.16 -9.03
N THR A 225 7.78 4.57 -9.99
CA THR A 225 9.11 5.14 -9.71
C THR A 225 9.02 6.48 -9.00
N GLY A 226 7.99 7.28 -9.27
CA GLY A 226 7.69 8.51 -8.54
C GLY A 226 7.41 8.26 -7.05
N VAL A 227 6.56 7.28 -6.73
CA VAL A 227 6.25 6.89 -5.33
C VAL A 227 7.53 6.48 -4.58
N ILE A 228 8.36 5.63 -5.19
CA ILE A 228 9.64 5.20 -4.59
C ILE A 228 10.59 6.39 -4.45
N GLY A 229 10.63 7.29 -5.43
CA GLY A 229 11.45 8.50 -5.39
C GLY A 229 11.09 9.42 -4.22
N VAL A 230 9.79 9.67 -4.01
CA VAL A 230 9.30 10.43 -2.85
C VAL A 230 9.67 9.74 -1.54
N ALA A 231 9.51 8.42 -1.45
CA ALA A 231 9.88 7.64 -0.27
C ALA A 231 11.38 7.76 0.08
N VAL A 232 12.25 7.80 -0.92
CA VAL A 232 13.70 8.01 -0.71
C VAL A 232 13.99 9.44 -0.27
N ILE A 233 13.41 10.44 -0.95
CA ILE A 233 13.65 11.86 -0.63
C ILE A 233 13.25 12.15 0.81
N GLN A 234 12.06 11.73 1.23
CA GLN A 234 11.59 11.97 2.61
C GLN A 234 12.43 11.21 3.65
N ALA A 235 12.88 9.99 3.35
CA ALA A 235 13.75 9.22 4.25
C ALA A 235 15.09 9.90 4.46
N VAL A 236 15.65 10.48 3.40
CA VAL A 236 16.89 11.26 3.47
C VAL A 236 16.66 12.56 4.24
N LEU A 237 15.63 13.34 3.90
CA LEU A 237 15.36 14.62 4.55
C LEU A 237 15.10 14.46 6.06
N LEU A 238 14.23 13.52 6.44
CA LEU A 238 13.93 13.23 7.85
C LEU A 238 15.12 12.58 8.55
N GLY A 239 15.84 11.67 7.89
CA GLY A 239 17.04 11.04 8.45
C GLY A 239 18.15 12.04 8.76
N VAL A 240 18.38 13.00 7.85
CA VAL A 240 19.31 14.10 8.06
C VAL A 240 18.83 15.01 9.19
N GLY A 241 17.53 15.32 9.24
CA GLY A 241 16.93 16.05 10.36
C GLY A 241 17.20 15.38 11.71
N PHE A 242 16.93 14.07 11.82
CA PHE A 242 17.18 13.30 13.04
C PHE A 242 18.66 13.24 13.42
N ALA A 243 19.55 13.17 12.43
CA ALA A 243 20.99 13.18 12.67
C ALA A 243 21.47 14.53 13.23
N PHE A 244 20.98 15.65 12.68
CA PHE A 244 21.32 16.98 13.19
C PHE A 244 20.76 17.26 14.58
N SER A 245 19.59 16.71 14.87
CA SER A 245 18.94 16.93 16.15
C SER A 245 19.43 15.99 17.27
N GLY A 246 20.45 15.15 17.02
CA GLY A 246 21.09 14.34 18.05
C GLY A 246 20.29 13.11 18.49
N ILE A 247 19.28 12.68 17.73
CA ILE A 247 18.51 11.48 18.08
C ILE A 247 19.40 10.24 17.92
N PRO A 248 19.56 9.41 18.97
CA PRO A 248 20.30 8.16 18.86
C PRO A 248 19.64 7.26 17.81
N MET A 249 20.46 6.59 16.98
CA MET A 249 19.97 5.70 15.90
C MET A 249 19.21 6.40 14.76
N ALA A 250 19.53 7.66 14.44
CA ALA A 250 18.97 8.39 13.30
C ALA A 250 18.96 7.60 11.97
N GLY A 251 19.97 6.76 11.72
CA GLY A 251 20.02 5.89 10.55
C GLY A 251 18.90 4.83 10.52
N VAL A 252 18.58 4.23 11.67
CA VAL A 252 17.48 3.25 11.77
C VAL A 252 16.12 3.94 11.59
N LEU A 253 15.96 5.14 12.16
CA LEU A 253 14.76 5.95 11.96
C LEU A 253 14.57 6.35 10.48
N ALA A 254 15.64 6.69 9.78
CA ALA A 254 15.59 6.97 8.35
C ALA A 254 15.11 5.74 7.54
N VAL A 255 15.56 4.54 7.91
CA VAL A 255 15.09 3.29 7.30
C VAL A 255 13.61 3.04 7.61
N ILE A 256 13.16 3.31 8.82
CA ILE A 256 11.73 3.22 9.19
C ILE A 256 10.90 4.20 8.35
N VAL A 257 11.35 5.44 8.20
CA VAL A 257 10.69 6.44 7.33
C VAL A 257 10.65 5.98 5.87
N LEU A 258 11.73 5.37 5.37
CA LEU A 258 11.76 4.79 4.03
C LEU A 258 10.71 3.68 3.87
N LEU A 259 10.63 2.77 4.83
CA LEU A 259 9.65 1.67 4.83
C LEU A 259 8.22 2.21 4.86
N PHE A 260 7.91 3.18 5.73
CA PHE A 260 6.60 3.82 5.79
C PHE A 260 6.25 4.55 4.48
N GLY A 261 7.24 5.16 3.84
CA GLY A 261 7.09 5.76 2.52
C GLY A 261 6.71 4.78 1.43
N ILE A 262 7.40 3.64 1.39
CA ILE A 262 7.11 2.56 0.44
C ILE A 262 5.71 1.97 0.72
N LEU A 263 5.33 1.87 2.00
CA LEU A 263 4.00 1.42 2.43
C LEU A 263 2.88 2.45 2.22
N GLN A 264 3.20 3.66 1.75
CA GLN A 264 2.26 4.79 1.60
C GLN A 264 1.48 5.11 2.90
N LEU A 265 2.11 4.89 4.06
CA LEU A 265 1.51 5.18 5.35
C LEU A 265 1.67 6.66 5.70
N PRO A 266 0.74 7.24 6.49
CA PRO A 266 0.85 8.63 6.94
C PRO A 266 2.14 8.84 7.73
N MET A 267 3.04 9.69 7.23
CA MET A 267 4.31 10.01 7.90
C MET A 267 4.14 10.65 9.28
N LEU A 268 2.98 11.26 9.54
CA LEU A 268 2.64 11.85 10.82
C LEU A 268 2.81 10.88 11.99
N ILE A 269 2.60 9.57 11.75
CA ILE A 269 2.76 8.52 12.76
C ILE A 269 4.21 8.42 13.26
N VAL A 270 5.19 8.67 12.39
CA VAL A 270 6.62 8.58 12.73
C VAL A 270 7.17 9.94 13.16
N SER A 271 6.74 11.03 12.54
CA SER A 271 7.26 12.36 12.84
C SER A 271 6.78 12.91 14.18
N LEU A 272 5.54 12.65 14.59
CA LEU A 272 4.99 13.16 15.86
C LEU A 272 5.77 12.64 17.10
N PRO A 273 6.01 11.32 17.24
CA PRO A 273 6.81 10.80 18.36
C PRO A 273 8.26 11.27 18.31
N ALA A 274 8.86 11.36 17.11
CA ALA A 274 10.24 11.82 16.95
C ALA A 274 10.41 13.29 17.35
N ILE A 275 9.46 14.16 16.98
CA ILE A 275 9.43 15.57 17.41
C ILE A 275 9.23 15.67 18.93
N GLY A 276 8.34 14.85 19.49
CA GLY A 276 8.12 14.80 20.95
C GLY A 276 9.37 14.38 21.72
N PHE A 277 10.08 13.33 21.26
CA PHE A 277 11.34 12.90 21.87
C PHE A 277 12.43 13.95 21.72
N LEU A 278 12.53 14.60 20.55
CA LEU A 278 13.50 15.67 20.32
C LEU A 278 13.33 16.83 21.28
N TRP A 279 12.07 17.19 21.54
CA TRP A 279 11.72 18.29 22.41
C TRP A 279 11.95 17.93 23.87
N TRP A 280 11.64 16.70 24.28
CA TRP A 280 11.94 16.18 25.62
C TRP A 280 13.46 16.03 25.88
N ALA A 281 14.23 15.60 24.88
CA ALA A 281 15.68 15.45 24.98
C ALA A 281 16.44 16.78 24.87
N GLY A 282 15.82 17.82 24.28
CA GLY A 282 16.39 19.16 24.16
C GLY A 282 16.18 20.05 25.40
N ASP A 283 15.36 19.62 26.35
CA ASP A 283 15.03 20.35 27.60
C ASP A 283 15.85 19.85 28.82
N ASN A 284 16.96 19.12 28.58
CA ASN A 284 17.98 18.74 29.57
C ASN A 284 19.32 19.43 29.28
#